data_AF-A0A2V8G2H4-F1
#
_entry.id   AF-A0A2V8G2H4-F1
#
_cell.length_a   1.000
_cell.length_b   1.000
_cell.length_c   1.000
_cell.angle_alpha   90.00
_cell.angle_beta   90.00
_cell.angle_gamma   90.00
#
_symmetry.space_group_name_H-M   'P 1'
#
loop_
_entity.id
_entity.type
_entity.pdbx_description
1 polymer ?
#
loop_
_entity_poly.entity_id
_entity_poly.type
_entity_poly.pdbx_seq_one_letter_code
_entity_poly.pdbx_strand_id
1 'polypeptide(L)'
;MLIALAVAAHALEPNADGHVLPMAPRWSVDVAGAPAAEPVSDARQVYLALKAGQVVACALSDGAEKWRRDNLATAQPLGLDGSHLFVVAGAAIHALRTADGRDDWIKPDLTPTAPLLAEGGWVIAATASGLVALRGSDGAIVWQRKAGTIRERPTIDGDRLYCSLEDGRMTALQLESGEPIWEQQLGGAPGTVYVSHGRVYAGGSDKYFYCLRADTGELLWESRVGATFQGRPSGDEDHVYVAALDNIVRAFDRANGALRWKVALPERPASGPIVAGTTVFVPAVAAEVWAFNARTGARQGGVPVPERLAVPPELVERADVGLFAFAITGGLTNEWKLTLLATTGDPPVVPLSALPGTVLPPER
;
A
#
# COMPACT_ATOMS: atom_id res chain seq x y z
N MET A 1 9.68 33.69 34.40
CA MET A 1 10.53 32.61 34.92
C MET A 1 9.63 31.47 35.39
N LEU A 2 9.39 30.46 34.54
CA LEU A 2 8.83 29.16 34.91
C LEU A 2 8.97 28.18 33.73
N ILE A 3 10.10 27.47 33.77
CA ILE A 3 10.36 26.06 33.43
C ILE A 3 9.57 25.46 32.24
N ALA A 4 10.25 25.36 31.09
CA ALA A 4 9.93 24.42 30.03
C ALA A 4 10.42 23.02 30.44
N LEU A 5 9.49 22.06 30.55
CA LEU A 5 9.84 20.64 30.66
C LEU A 5 10.03 20.11 29.23
N ALA A 6 11.29 19.97 28.81
CA ALA A 6 11.65 19.18 27.65
C ALA A 6 11.46 17.70 28.01
N VAL A 7 10.44 17.06 27.45
CA VAL A 7 10.38 15.60 27.41
C VAL A 7 11.23 15.19 26.22
N ALA A 8 12.43 14.68 26.50
CA ALA A 8 13.26 14.01 25.52
C ALA A 8 12.52 12.75 25.06
N ALA A 9 11.84 12.84 23.92
CA ALA A 9 11.52 11.67 23.12
C ALA A 9 12.86 11.05 22.74
N HIS A 10 13.22 9.93 23.38
CA HIS A 10 14.22 9.06 22.80
C HIS A 10 13.58 8.51 21.53
N ALA A 11 13.93 9.11 20.39
CA ALA A 11 13.76 8.46 19.11
C ALA A 11 14.42 7.09 19.24
N LEU A 12 13.64 6.03 19.04
CA LEU A 12 14.19 4.70 18.81
C LEU A 12 15.04 4.85 17.55
N GLU A 13 16.36 4.87 17.72
CA GLU A 13 17.25 4.83 16.57
C GLU A 13 16.95 3.54 15.80
N PRO A 14 16.80 3.60 14.46
CA PRO A 14 16.76 2.38 13.65
C PRO A 14 17.98 1.55 14.01
N ASN A 15 17.86 0.21 13.99
CA ASN A 15 18.99 -0.71 14.16
C ASN A 15 20.26 -0.09 13.54
N ALA A 16 21.34 0.03 14.32
CA ALA A 16 22.48 0.91 14.10
C ALA A 16 23.18 0.84 12.71
N ASP A 17 22.76 -0.08 11.84
CA ASP A 17 23.27 -0.30 10.48
C ASP A 17 22.21 -0.13 9.36
N GLY A 18 20.96 0.25 9.67
CA GLY A 18 19.88 0.42 8.68
C GLY A 18 19.47 -0.88 7.95
N HIS A 19 19.87 -2.04 8.50
CA HIS A 19 19.54 -3.35 7.95
C HIS A 19 18.14 -3.80 8.40
N VAL A 20 17.30 -4.09 7.42
CA VAL A 20 15.92 -4.54 7.59
C VAL A 20 15.75 -6.07 7.51
N LEU A 21 16.86 -6.81 7.47
CA LEU A 21 16.91 -8.27 7.43
C LEU A 21 17.86 -8.83 8.50
N PRO A 22 17.64 -10.08 8.97
CA PRO A 22 16.55 -10.97 8.57
C PRO A 22 15.21 -10.57 9.23
N MET A 23 14.11 -10.91 8.54
CA MET A 23 12.77 -10.83 9.12
C MET A 23 12.32 -12.24 9.52
N ALA A 24 11.68 -12.36 10.67
CA ALA A 24 11.16 -13.62 11.18
C ALA A 24 9.69 -13.48 11.63
N PRO A 25 8.92 -14.59 11.63
CA PRO A 25 7.56 -14.58 12.14
C PRO A 25 7.54 -14.15 13.61
N ARG A 26 6.75 -13.11 13.92
CA ARG A 26 6.42 -12.72 15.30
C ARG A 26 5.26 -13.54 15.83
N TRP A 27 4.25 -13.73 14.99
CA TRP A 27 3.13 -14.63 15.23
C TRP A 27 2.54 -15.10 13.91
N SER A 28 1.79 -16.19 13.95
CA SER A 28 1.04 -16.75 12.83
C SER A 28 -0.28 -17.31 13.37
N VAL A 29 -1.39 -16.94 12.75
CA VAL A 29 -2.73 -17.36 13.14
C VAL A 29 -3.50 -17.92 11.95
N ASP A 30 -4.39 -18.85 12.23
CA ASP A 30 -5.28 -19.41 11.21
C ASP A 30 -6.37 -18.38 10.86
N VAL A 31 -6.68 -18.30 9.57
CA VAL A 31 -7.74 -17.45 9.02
C VAL A 31 -8.82 -18.34 8.43
N ALA A 32 -10.08 -17.97 8.65
CA ALA A 32 -11.23 -18.79 8.29
C ALA A 32 -11.45 -18.98 6.77
N GLY A 33 -10.67 -18.34 5.90
CA GLY A 33 -10.85 -18.45 4.45
C GLY A 33 -9.81 -17.73 3.63
N ALA A 34 -9.90 -17.94 2.31
CA ALA A 34 -9.00 -17.36 1.33
C ALA A 34 -9.10 -15.83 1.31
N PRO A 35 -7.97 -15.10 1.24
CA PRO A 35 -8.00 -13.66 1.05
C PRO A 35 -8.57 -13.30 -0.33
N ALA A 36 -9.39 -12.26 -0.38
CA ALA A 36 -9.93 -11.68 -1.60
C ALA A 36 -9.01 -10.61 -2.19
N ALA A 37 -8.26 -9.91 -1.35
CA ALA A 37 -7.33 -8.85 -1.72
C ALA A 37 -6.19 -8.74 -0.71
N GLU A 38 -5.24 -7.85 -0.99
CA GLU A 38 -4.13 -7.49 -0.09
C GLU A 38 -4.67 -7.00 1.28
N PRO A 39 -4.03 -7.37 2.40
CA PRO A 39 -4.35 -6.83 3.70
C PRO A 39 -3.99 -5.35 3.80
N VAL A 40 -4.65 -4.65 4.73
CA VAL A 40 -4.29 -3.29 5.13
C VAL A 40 -4.22 -3.22 6.65
N SER A 41 -3.35 -2.38 7.21
CA SER A 41 -3.16 -2.29 8.66
C SER A 41 -3.07 -0.86 9.18
N ASP A 42 -3.53 -0.66 10.41
CA ASP A 42 -3.30 0.55 11.20
C ASP A 42 -2.38 0.25 12.39
N ALA A 43 -2.21 1.23 13.28
CA ALA A 43 -1.35 1.11 14.45
C ALA A 43 -1.65 -0.09 15.37
N ARG A 44 -2.88 -0.62 15.33
CA ARG A 44 -3.43 -1.57 16.30
C ARG A 44 -3.96 -2.85 15.67
N GLN A 45 -4.36 -2.83 14.41
CA GLN A 45 -5.09 -3.91 13.76
C GLN A 45 -4.65 -4.11 12.31
N VAL A 46 -4.82 -5.33 11.81
CA VAL A 46 -4.72 -5.71 10.41
C VAL A 46 -6.09 -6.19 9.94
N TYR A 47 -6.50 -5.72 8.76
CA TYR A 47 -7.81 -5.93 8.18
C TYR A 47 -7.70 -6.82 6.94
N LEU A 48 -8.57 -7.83 6.87
CA LEU A 48 -8.60 -8.82 5.81
C LEU A 48 -9.97 -8.81 5.13
N ALA A 49 -9.99 -8.78 3.80
CA ALA A 49 -11.16 -9.16 3.02
C ALA A 49 -11.03 -10.63 2.60
N LEU A 50 -12.05 -11.45 2.87
CA LEU A 50 -12.07 -12.87 2.54
C LEU A 50 -13.01 -13.16 1.37
N LYS A 51 -12.68 -14.15 0.53
CA LYS A 51 -13.49 -14.54 -0.65
C LYS A 51 -14.88 -15.05 -0.30
N ALA A 52 -15.08 -15.51 0.93
CA ALA A 52 -16.40 -15.89 1.44
C ALA A 52 -17.26 -14.69 1.88
N GLY A 53 -16.79 -13.45 1.65
CA GLY A 53 -17.54 -12.23 1.87
C GLY A 53 -17.49 -11.72 3.31
N GLN A 54 -16.46 -12.09 4.05
CA GLN A 54 -16.19 -11.50 5.37
C GLN A 54 -15.10 -10.42 5.27
N VAL A 55 -15.25 -9.39 6.11
CA VAL A 55 -14.16 -8.51 6.51
C VAL A 55 -13.82 -8.80 7.96
N VAL A 56 -12.55 -9.05 8.25
CA VAL A 56 -12.06 -9.45 9.57
C VAL A 56 -10.99 -8.48 10.02
N ALA A 57 -11.03 -8.06 11.29
CA ALA A 57 -9.94 -7.35 11.93
C ALA A 57 -9.24 -8.25 12.94
N CYS A 58 -7.93 -8.33 12.84
CA CYS A 58 -7.07 -9.03 13.79
C CYS A 58 -6.17 -8.02 14.51
N ALA A 59 -5.89 -8.25 15.78
CA ALA A 59 -4.97 -7.43 16.55
C ALA A 59 -3.55 -7.53 15.98
N LEU A 60 -2.85 -6.41 15.86
CA LEU A 60 -1.46 -6.38 15.40
C LEU A 60 -0.51 -7.11 16.36
N SER A 61 -0.84 -7.13 17.66
CA SER A 61 0.01 -7.66 18.73
C SER A 61 0.18 -9.17 18.69
N ASP A 62 -0.88 -9.90 18.38
CA ASP A 62 -0.95 -11.36 18.53
C ASP A 62 -1.77 -12.06 17.44
N GLY A 63 -2.34 -11.31 16.48
CA GLY A 63 -3.20 -11.85 15.44
C GLY A 63 -4.60 -12.23 15.89
N ALA A 64 -4.97 -12.01 17.16
CA ALA A 64 -6.29 -12.39 17.66
C ALA A 64 -7.42 -11.57 16.98
N GLU A 65 -8.46 -12.26 16.50
CA GLU A 65 -9.63 -11.62 15.90
C GLU A 65 -10.29 -10.65 16.90
N LYS A 66 -10.45 -9.39 16.50
CA LYS A 66 -11.13 -8.35 17.27
C LYS A 66 -12.61 -8.28 16.89
N TRP A 67 -12.89 -8.32 15.60
CA TRP A 67 -14.25 -8.29 15.07
C TRP A 67 -14.30 -8.89 13.67
N ARG A 68 -15.52 -9.24 13.28
CA ARG A 68 -15.85 -9.77 11.96
C ARG A 68 -17.16 -9.17 11.45
N ARG A 69 -17.18 -8.90 10.15
CA ARG A 69 -18.37 -8.46 9.41
C ARG A 69 -18.61 -9.39 8.25
N ASP A 70 -19.77 -10.03 8.24
CA ASP A 70 -20.22 -10.91 7.17
C ASP A 70 -21.01 -10.13 6.10
N ASN A 71 -21.19 -10.76 4.95
CA ASN A 71 -21.97 -10.24 3.81
C ASN A 71 -21.41 -8.94 3.19
N LEU A 72 -20.10 -8.76 3.25
CA LEU A 72 -19.36 -7.69 2.58
C LEU A 72 -18.42 -8.28 1.52
N ALA A 73 -19.01 -9.01 0.57
CA ALA A 73 -18.26 -9.56 -0.55
C ALA A 73 -17.65 -8.44 -1.40
N THR A 74 -16.32 -8.36 -1.37
CA THR A 74 -15.51 -7.46 -2.17
C THR A 74 -14.45 -8.25 -2.93
N ALA A 75 -14.18 -7.84 -4.17
CA ALA A 75 -13.03 -8.29 -4.94
C ALA A 75 -11.94 -7.21 -5.03
N GLN A 76 -12.17 -6.05 -4.41
CA GLN A 76 -11.24 -4.94 -4.40
C GLN A 76 -10.49 -4.86 -3.05
N PRO A 77 -9.24 -4.36 -3.06
CA PRO A 77 -8.53 -4.00 -1.85
C PRO A 77 -9.35 -3.05 -0.97
N LEU A 78 -9.18 -3.19 0.33
CA LEU A 78 -9.78 -2.30 1.33
C LEU A 78 -9.09 -0.93 1.28
N GLY A 79 -9.85 0.14 1.50
CA GLY A 79 -9.31 1.47 1.78
C GLY A 79 -9.22 1.69 3.29
N LEU A 80 -8.19 2.35 3.79
CA LEU A 80 -8.03 2.63 5.22
C LEU A 80 -7.57 4.06 5.40
N ASP A 81 -8.33 4.86 6.14
CA ASP A 81 -7.95 6.22 6.50
C ASP A 81 -8.50 6.57 7.89
N GLY A 82 -7.58 6.92 8.80
CA GLY A 82 -7.91 7.25 10.18
C GLY A 82 -8.73 6.16 10.90
N SER A 83 -9.96 6.50 11.28
CA SER A 83 -10.89 5.61 12.00
C SER A 83 -11.80 4.77 11.09
N HIS A 84 -11.63 4.85 9.77
CA HIS A 84 -12.54 4.25 8.81
C HIS A 84 -11.84 3.27 7.87
N LEU A 85 -12.47 2.12 7.70
CA LEU A 85 -12.15 1.11 6.70
C LEU A 85 -13.22 1.15 5.61
N PHE A 86 -12.82 1.38 4.37
CA PHE A 86 -13.70 1.49 3.22
C PHE A 86 -13.76 0.19 2.43
N VAL A 87 -14.97 -0.31 2.21
CA VAL A 87 -15.24 -1.59 1.54
C VAL A 87 -16.19 -1.36 0.38
N VAL A 88 -15.80 -1.80 -0.81
CA VAL A 88 -16.69 -1.84 -1.97
C VAL A 88 -17.43 -3.16 -1.98
N ALA A 89 -18.72 -3.14 -1.66
CA ALA A 89 -19.55 -4.34 -1.66
C ALA A 89 -20.80 -4.11 -2.51
N GLY A 90 -20.97 -4.92 -3.55
CA GLY A 90 -22.05 -4.74 -4.53
C GLY A 90 -21.97 -3.37 -5.22
N ALA A 91 -23.05 -2.59 -5.14
CA ALA A 91 -23.15 -1.24 -5.70
C ALA A 91 -23.08 -0.15 -4.61
N ALA A 92 -22.25 -0.36 -3.59
CA ALA A 92 -22.09 0.59 -2.50
C ALA A 92 -20.64 0.63 -1.99
N ILE A 93 -20.29 1.78 -1.40
CA ILE A 93 -19.11 1.94 -0.56
C ILE A 93 -19.58 1.98 0.89
N HIS A 94 -19.05 1.07 1.70
CA HIS A 94 -19.27 1.01 3.14
C HIS A 94 -18.08 1.65 3.85
N ALA A 95 -18.32 2.54 4.80
CA ALA A 95 -17.29 3.04 5.71
C ALA A 95 -17.52 2.40 7.08
N LEU A 96 -16.69 1.43 7.42
CA LEU A 96 -16.73 0.71 8.68
C LEU A 96 -15.83 1.40 9.69
N ARG A 97 -16.26 1.47 10.95
CA ARG A 97 -15.38 1.92 12.03
C ARG A 97 -14.32 0.86 12.30
N THR A 98 -13.06 1.26 12.34
CA THR A 98 -11.93 0.37 12.65
C THR A 98 -12.04 -0.28 14.02
N ALA A 99 -12.72 0.37 14.97
CA ALA A 99 -12.88 -0.11 16.35
C ALA A 99 -13.80 -1.33 16.48
N ASP A 100 -14.85 -1.44 15.67
CA ASP A 100 -15.89 -2.47 15.86
C ASP A 100 -16.52 -3.02 14.57
N GLY A 101 -16.04 -2.59 13.40
CA GLY A 101 -16.50 -3.04 12.09
C GLY A 101 -17.91 -2.59 11.71
N ARG A 102 -18.59 -1.76 12.52
CA ARG A 102 -19.94 -1.29 12.18
C ARG A 102 -19.87 -0.19 11.13
N ASP A 103 -20.84 -0.19 10.22
CA ASP A 103 -21.04 0.90 9.28
C ASP A 103 -21.26 2.22 10.03
N ASP A 104 -20.40 3.18 9.76
CA ASP A 104 -20.60 4.58 10.16
C ASP A 104 -21.46 5.29 9.11
N TRP A 105 -21.18 5.01 7.83
CA TRP A 105 -22.02 5.42 6.70
C TRP A 105 -21.92 4.43 5.53
N ILE A 106 -22.92 4.48 4.66
CA ILE A 106 -22.98 3.72 3.40
C ILE A 106 -23.31 4.69 2.27
N LYS A 107 -22.52 4.64 1.20
CA LYS A 107 -22.78 5.37 -0.05
C LYS A 107 -23.34 4.40 -1.08
N PRO A 108 -24.68 4.36 -1.28
CA PRO A 108 -25.29 3.50 -2.29
C PRO A 108 -25.11 4.06 -3.71
N ASP A 109 -25.47 3.24 -4.69
CA ASP A 109 -25.53 3.56 -6.12
C ASP A 109 -24.19 4.04 -6.69
N LEU A 110 -23.10 3.51 -6.15
CA LEU A 110 -21.74 3.82 -6.57
C LEU A 110 -20.98 2.52 -6.76
N THR A 111 -20.61 2.23 -8.01
CA THR A 111 -19.88 1.01 -8.38
C THR A 111 -18.50 1.37 -8.91
N PRO A 112 -17.46 1.33 -8.05
CA PRO A 112 -16.10 1.59 -8.47
C PRO A 112 -15.59 0.59 -9.51
N THR A 113 -14.95 1.08 -10.57
CA THR A 113 -14.32 0.28 -11.65
C THR A 113 -12.83 0.04 -11.44
N ALA A 114 -12.24 0.74 -10.47
CA ALA A 114 -10.86 0.60 -10.01
C ALA A 114 -10.86 0.51 -8.46
N PRO A 115 -9.78 0.01 -7.84
CA PRO A 115 -9.62 0.09 -6.40
C PRO A 115 -9.80 1.53 -5.90
N LEU A 116 -10.49 1.69 -4.77
CA LEU A 116 -10.65 2.99 -4.12
C LEU A 116 -9.30 3.54 -3.65
N LEU A 117 -9.18 4.87 -3.69
CA LEU A 117 -8.22 5.60 -2.87
C LEU A 117 -8.92 6.06 -1.60
N ALA A 118 -8.32 5.82 -0.44
CA ALA A 118 -8.76 6.35 0.85
C ALA A 118 -7.52 6.87 1.59
N GLU A 119 -7.37 8.19 1.68
CA GLU A 119 -6.19 8.82 2.26
C GLU A 119 -6.47 10.30 2.59
N GLY A 120 -6.04 10.75 3.77
CA GLY A 120 -6.06 12.17 4.13
C GLY A 120 -7.46 12.78 4.21
N GLY A 121 -8.45 11.99 4.61
CA GLY A 121 -9.86 12.38 4.67
C GLY A 121 -10.61 12.28 3.34
N TRP A 122 -9.97 11.83 2.26
CA TRP A 122 -10.57 11.68 0.94
C TRP A 122 -10.86 10.22 0.63
N VAL A 123 -12.02 9.97 0.01
CA VAL A 123 -12.31 8.72 -0.68
C VAL A 123 -12.57 9.04 -2.15
N ILE A 124 -11.71 8.55 -3.04
CA ILE A 124 -11.84 8.76 -4.49
C ILE A 124 -12.25 7.45 -5.16
N ALA A 125 -13.41 7.50 -5.82
CA ALA A 125 -13.97 6.39 -6.56
C ALA A 125 -13.96 6.68 -8.07
N ALA A 126 -13.26 5.84 -8.84
CA ALA A 126 -13.43 5.79 -10.28
C ALA A 126 -14.64 4.93 -10.63
N THR A 127 -15.54 5.43 -11.46
CA THR A 127 -16.78 4.78 -11.89
C THR A 127 -16.84 4.75 -13.41
N ALA A 128 -17.83 4.05 -13.96
CA ALA A 128 -18.12 4.08 -15.40
C ALA A 128 -18.42 5.51 -15.95
N SER A 129 -18.79 6.45 -15.07
CA SER A 129 -19.12 7.84 -15.45
C SER A 129 -17.97 8.84 -15.24
N GLY A 130 -16.86 8.40 -14.65
CA GLY A 130 -15.73 9.25 -14.25
C GLY A 130 -15.41 9.12 -12.77
N LEU A 131 -14.89 10.19 -12.17
CA LEU A 131 -14.44 10.24 -10.78
C LEU A 131 -15.49 10.85 -9.86
N VAL A 132 -15.60 10.29 -8.65
CA VAL A 132 -16.39 10.82 -7.55
C VAL A 132 -15.47 10.97 -6.35
N ALA A 133 -15.38 12.18 -5.81
CA ALA A 133 -14.68 12.44 -4.56
C ALA A 133 -15.68 12.57 -3.41
N LEU A 134 -15.44 11.80 -2.36
CA LEU A 134 -16.23 11.78 -1.15
C LEU A 134 -15.36 12.25 0.02
N ARG A 135 -15.99 12.90 0.99
CA ARG A 135 -15.39 13.12 2.30
C ARG A 135 -15.43 11.80 3.07
N GLY A 136 -14.28 11.32 3.51
CA GLY A 136 -14.14 10.03 4.20
C GLY A 136 -14.93 9.94 5.50
N SER A 137 -15.16 11.07 6.19
CA SER A 137 -15.87 11.08 7.47
C SER A 137 -17.38 10.84 7.39
N ASP A 138 -18.03 11.19 6.28
CA ASP A 138 -19.51 11.16 6.17
C ASP A 138 -20.05 10.69 4.80
N GLY A 139 -19.18 10.40 3.83
CA GLY A 139 -19.56 9.96 2.50
C GLY A 139 -20.22 11.05 1.65
N ALA A 140 -20.17 12.31 2.08
CA ALA A 140 -20.68 13.44 1.30
C ALA A 140 -19.87 13.59 0.02
N ILE A 141 -20.56 13.75 -1.12
CA ILE A 141 -19.91 14.06 -2.39
C ILE A 141 -19.37 15.48 -2.30
N VAL A 142 -18.05 15.62 -2.48
CA VAL A 142 -17.40 16.93 -2.58
C VAL A 142 -17.46 17.42 -4.01
N TRP A 143 -17.08 16.56 -4.96
CA TRP A 143 -17.17 16.84 -6.39
C TRP A 143 -17.32 15.56 -7.21
N GLN A 144 -17.77 15.73 -8.45
CA GLN A 144 -17.85 14.68 -9.46
C GLN A 144 -17.30 15.22 -10.78
N ARG A 145 -16.53 14.40 -11.48
CA ARG A 145 -15.94 14.78 -12.76
C ARG A 145 -16.06 13.65 -13.77
N LYS A 146 -16.59 13.97 -14.95
CA LYS A 146 -16.54 13.06 -16.09
C LYS A 146 -15.09 12.86 -16.51
N ALA A 147 -14.73 11.60 -16.69
CA ALA A 147 -13.41 11.19 -17.16
C ALA A 147 -13.57 9.98 -18.09
N GLY A 148 -12.50 9.63 -18.81
CA GLY A 148 -12.43 8.35 -19.49
C GLY A 148 -12.37 7.18 -18.51
N THR A 149 -12.26 5.97 -19.04
CA THR A 149 -12.19 4.76 -18.23
C THR A 149 -10.91 4.74 -17.39
N ILE A 150 -11.07 4.63 -16.07
CA ILE A 150 -9.98 4.48 -15.12
C ILE A 150 -10.07 3.08 -14.51
N ARG A 151 -8.97 2.32 -14.64
CA ARG A 151 -8.83 0.94 -14.15
C ARG A 151 -7.86 0.85 -12.96
N GLU A 152 -6.97 1.82 -12.85
CA GLU A 152 -5.94 1.87 -11.84
C GLU A 152 -6.39 2.71 -10.65
N ARG A 153 -5.87 2.39 -9.46
CA ARG A 153 -6.13 3.19 -8.25
C ARG A 153 -5.61 4.62 -8.46
N PRO A 154 -6.42 5.67 -8.26
CA PRO A 154 -5.95 7.05 -8.24
C PRO A 154 -4.87 7.26 -7.16
N THR A 155 -4.00 8.25 -7.32
CA THR A 155 -2.94 8.56 -6.36
C THR A 155 -3.00 10.03 -5.98
N ILE A 156 -2.88 10.35 -4.69
CA ILE A 156 -2.72 11.73 -4.23
C ILE A 156 -1.27 12.04 -3.89
N ASP A 157 -0.86 13.28 -4.12
CA ASP A 157 0.37 13.87 -3.61
C ASP A 157 0.12 15.36 -3.38
N GLY A 158 0.14 15.79 -2.12
CA GLY A 158 -0.22 17.15 -1.72
C GLY A 158 -1.65 17.53 -2.13
N ASP A 159 -1.77 18.57 -2.96
CA ASP A 159 -3.03 19.13 -3.45
C ASP A 159 -3.50 18.53 -4.79
N ARG A 160 -2.86 17.45 -5.26
CA ARG A 160 -3.10 16.87 -6.58
C ARG A 160 -3.57 15.44 -6.52
N LEU A 161 -4.46 15.09 -7.44
CA LEU A 161 -4.95 13.75 -7.71
C LEU A 161 -4.50 13.31 -9.11
N TYR A 162 -3.78 12.21 -9.20
CA TYR A 162 -3.29 11.62 -10.44
C TYR A 162 -4.12 10.41 -10.84
N CYS A 163 -4.46 10.33 -12.12
CA CYS A 163 -5.25 9.24 -12.69
C CYS A 163 -4.68 8.78 -14.03
N SER A 164 -4.61 7.46 -14.19
CA SER A 164 -4.25 6.81 -15.45
C SER A 164 -5.52 6.33 -16.15
N LEU A 165 -5.68 6.68 -17.43
CA LEU A 165 -6.83 6.33 -18.25
C LEU A 165 -6.45 5.23 -19.26
N GLU A 166 -7.43 4.38 -19.57
CA GLU A 166 -7.28 3.24 -20.50
C GLU A 166 -6.96 3.68 -21.94
N ASP A 167 -7.25 4.94 -22.29
CA ASP A 167 -6.98 5.54 -23.61
C ASP A 167 -5.55 6.09 -23.77
N GLY A 168 -4.66 5.86 -22.80
CA GLY A 168 -3.27 6.33 -22.85
C GLY A 168 -3.05 7.69 -22.21
N ARG A 169 -4.10 8.35 -21.71
CA ARG A 169 -3.95 9.63 -21.02
C ARG A 169 -3.58 9.45 -19.56
N MET A 170 -2.72 10.32 -19.08
CA MET A 170 -2.50 10.58 -17.66
C MET A 170 -3.00 11.99 -17.34
N THR A 171 -3.71 12.15 -16.24
CA THR A 171 -4.21 13.47 -15.80
C THR A 171 -3.83 13.75 -14.36
N ALA A 172 -3.57 15.01 -14.08
CA ALA A 172 -3.56 15.55 -12.73
C ALA A 172 -4.72 16.52 -12.55
N LEU A 173 -5.44 16.36 -11.45
CA LEU A 173 -6.54 17.20 -11.04
C LEU A 173 -6.20 17.88 -9.72
N GLN A 174 -6.75 19.06 -9.47
CA GLN A 174 -6.74 19.66 -8.14
C GLN A 174 -7.63 18.80 -7.22
N LEU A 175 -7.08 18.34 -6.10
CA LEU A 175 -7.75 17.39 -5.20
C LEU A 175 -9.06 17.97 -4.63
N GLU A 176 -9.07 19.26 -4.27
CA GLU A 176 -10.22 19.89 -3.62
C GLU A 176 -11.41 20.15 -4.54
N SER A 177 -11.16 20.40 -5.84
CA SER A 177 -12.19 20.83 -6.80
C SER A 177 -12.47 19.80 -7.89
N GLY A 178 -11.52 18.90 -8.16
CA GLY A 178 -11.54 17.99 -9.30
C GLY A 178 -11.15 18.67 -10.62
N GLU A 179 -10.83 19.96 -10.64
CA GLU A 179 -10.47 20.68 -11.88
C GLU A 179 -9.15 20.18 -12.46
N PRO A 180 -9.03 20.02 -13.79
CA PRO A 180 -7.81 19.56 -14.42
C PRO A 180 -6.69 20.59 -14.29
N ILE A 181 -5.53 20.13 -13.82
CA ILE A 181 -4.28 20.90 -13.84
C ILE A 181 -3.58 20.66 -15.17
N TRP A 182 -3.44 19.37 -15.55
CA TRP A 182 -2.85 18.97 -16.82
C TRP A 182 -3.36 17.61 -17.28
N GLU A 183 -3.16 17.34 -18.56
CA GLU A 183 -3.41 16.06 -19.21
C GLU A 183 -2.28 15.79 -20.21
N GLN A 184 -1.74 14.58 -20.16
CA GLN A 184 -0.64 14.15 -21.02
C GLN A 184 -1.02 12.86 -21.74
N GLN A 185 -0.96 12.86 -23.07
CA GLN A 185 -1.09 11.65 -23.87
C GLN A 185 0.25 10.90 -23.89
N LEU A 186 0.23 9.64 -23.49
CA LEU A 186 1.37 8.73 -23.54
C LEU A 186 1.18 7.71 -24.67
N GLY A 187 2.24 6.98 -25.01
CA GLY A 187 2.25 5.98 -26.08
C GLY A 187 1.42 4.73 -25.76
N GLY A 188 1.18 4.45 -24.48
CA GLY A 188 0.32 3.38 -24.00
C GLY A 188 -0.45 3.75 -22.73
N ALA A 189 -1.46 2.94 -22.41
CA ALA A 189 -2.24 3.07 -21.16
C ALA A 189 -1.31 2.98 -19.95
N PRO A 190 -1.19 4.03 -19.12
CA PRO A 190 -0.33 4.00 -17.95
C PRO A 190 -0.95 3.11 -16.88
N GLY A 191 -0.11 2.35 -16.16
CA GLY A 191 -0.53 1.59 -14.99
C GLY A 191 -0.66 2.46 -13.73
N THR A 192 -0.59 1.81 -12.57
CA THR A 192 -0.54 2.48 -11.26
C THR A 192 0.58 3.51 -11.18
N VAL A 193 0.26 4.66 -10.59
CA VAL A 193 1.15 5.82 -10.51
C VAL A 193 1.97 5.81 -9.22
N TYR A 194 3.24 6.20 -9.31
CA TYR A 194 4.08 6.56 -8.17
C TYR A 194 4.48 8.03 -8.29
N VAL A 195 4.33 8.81 -7.22
CA VAL A 195 4.66 10.24 -7.19
C VAL A 195 5.70 10.47 -6.11
N SER A 196 6.77 11.19 -6.44
CA SER A 196 7.82 11.51 -5.47
C SER A 196 8.70 12.66 -5.98
N HIS A 197 9.00 13.61 -5.09
CA HIS A 197 9.82 14.81 -5.34
C HIS A 197 9.46 15.55 -6.64
N GLY A 198 8.18 15.87 -6.83
CA GLY A 198 7.72 16.63 -8.00
C GLY A 198 7.78 15.87 -9.32
N ARG A 199 7.85 14.54 -9.28
CA ARG A 199 7.85 13.66 -10.45
C ARG A 199 6.79 12.57 -10.33
N VAL A 200 6.20 12.23 -11.46
CA VAL A 200 5.17 11.21 -11.62
C VAL A 200 5.72 10.10 -12.48
N TYR A 201 5.61 8.86 -12.01
CA TYR A 201 6.18 7.68 -12.65
C TYR A 201 5.09 6.65 -12.94
N ALA A 202 5.09 6.10 -14.15
CA ALA A 202 4.19 5.02 -14.52
C ALA A 202 4.74 4.15 -15.64
N GLY A 203 4.45 2.85 -15.55
CA GLY A 203 4.70 1.91 -16.64
C GLY A 203 3.53 1.88 -17.61
N GLY A 204 3.79 2.05 -18.90
CA GLY A 204 2.80 1.98 -19.98
C GLY A 204 2.58 0.57 -20.51
N SER A 205 1.38 0.33 -21.04
CA SER A 205 1.04 -0.91 -21.76
C SER A 205 1.83 -1.12 -23.06
N ASP A 206 2.43 -0.05 -23.58
CA ASP A 206 3.36 -0.03 -24.72
C ASP A 206 4.79 -0.44 -24.33
N LYS A 207 5.01 -0.83 -23.07
CA LYS A 207 6.28 -1.32 -22.51
C LYS A 207 7.34 -0.23 -22.34
N TYR A 208 6.91 1.02 -22.23
CA TYR A 208 7.73 2.15 -21.82
C TYR A 208 7.50 2.50 -20.35
N PHE A 209 8.56 2.92 -19.67
CA PHE A 209 8.48 3.51 -18.34
C PHE A 209 8.64 5.01 -18.46
N TYR A 210 7.67 5.76 -17.94
CA TYR A 210 7.59 7.20 -18.12
C TYR A 210 7.89 7.94 -16.82
N CYS A 211 8.52 9.11 -16.95
CA CYS A 211 8.64 10.11 -15.88
C CYS A 211 8.13 11.45 -16.39
N LEU A 212 7.14 12.01 -15.69
CA LEU A 212 6.54 13.29 -16.00
C LEU A 212 6.81 14.27 -14.85
N ARG A 213 6.82 15.56 -15.16
CA ARG A 213 6.85 16.61 -14.15
C ARG A 213 5.48 16.72 -13.47
N ALA A 214 5.45 16.69 -12.14
CA ALA A 214 4.20 16.56 -11.38
C ALA A 214 3.27 17.77 -11.50
N ASP A 215 3.81 18.95 -11.75
CA ASP A 215 3.08 20.22 -11.81
C ASP A 215 2.54 20.56 -13.21
N THR A 216 3.13 20.02 -14.29
CA THR A 216 2.73 20.33 -15.68
C THR A 216 2.44 19.12 -16.56
N GLY A 217 2.79 17.91 -16.15
CA GLY A 217 2.65 16.71 -16.97
C GLY A 217 3.69 16.58 -18.09
N GLU A 218 4.67 17.48 -18.14
CA GLU A 218 5.74 17.43 -19.14
C GLU A 218 6.54 16.13 -19.01
N LEU A 219 6.66 15.37 -20.11
CA LEU A 219 7.48 14.16 -20.17
C LEU A 219 8.96 14.53 -20.02
N LEU A 220 9.56 14.14 -18.89
CA LEU A 220 10.96 14.41 -18.58
C LEU A 220 11.89 13.38 -19.20
N TRP A 221 11.50 12.11 -19.13
CA TRP A 221 12.21 11.01 -19.77
C TRP A 221 11.31 9.79 -19.92
N GLU A 222 11.67 8.91 -20.84
CA GLU A 222 11.05 7.60 -21.00
C GLU A 222 12.11 6.53 -21.26
N SER A 223 11.82 5.29 -20.88
CA SER A 223 12.72 4.15 -21.07
C SER A 223 11.97 2.92 -21.54
N ARG A 224 12.40 2.35 -22.67
CA ARG A 224 11.83 1.11 -23.19
C ARG A 224 12.26 -0.08 -22.33
N VAL A 225 11.31 -0.70 -21.64
CA VAL A 225 11.54 -1.87 -20.79
C VAL A 225 11.38 -3.18 -21.56
N GLY A 226 10.45 -3.23 -22.51
CA GLY A 226 10.24 -4.38 -23.39
C GLY A 226 9.32 -5.47 -22.83
N ALA A 227 8.77 -5.27 -21.63
CA ALA A 227 7.81 -6.16 -20.98
C ALA A 227 6.73 -5.35 -20.25
N THR A 228 5.58 -5.98 -19.99
CA THR A 228 4.49 -5.39 -19.22
C THR A 228 4.90 -5.30 -17.74
N PHE A 229 4.65 -4.13 -17.14
CA PHE A 229 4.96 -3.86 -15.74
C PHE A 229 4.06 -4.66 -14.79
N GLN A 230 4.57 -4.91 -13.59
CA GLN A 230 3.83 -5.54 -12.49
C GLN A 230 3.74 -4.57 -11.31
N GLY A 231 2.50 -4.30 -10.89
CA GLY A 231 2.16 -3.43 -9.77
C GLY A 231 2.71 -2.00 -9.85
N ARG A 232 2.73 -1.34 -8.69
CA ARG A 232 3.14 0.07 -8.55
C ARG A 232 4.66 0.22 -8.54
N PRO A 233 5.23 1.19 -9.29
CA PRO A 233 6.62 1.60 -9.09
C PRO A 233 6.83 2.08 -7.64
N SER A 234 8.08 2.06 -7.20
CA SER A 234 8.48 2.64 -5.91
C SER A 234 9.86 3.29 -6.05
N GLY A 235 10.29 4.10 -5.09
CA GLY A 235 11.57 4.80 -5.20
C GLY A 235 12.13 5.25 -3.87
N ASP A 236 13.41 5.56 -3.89
CA ASP A 236 14.13 6.27 -2.84
C ASP A 236 14.52 7.68 -3.33
N GLU A 237 15.44 8.37 -2.65
CA GLU A 237 15.90 9.71 -3.05
C GLU A 237 16.50 9.76 -4.47
N ASP A 238 17.19 8.70 -4.91
CA ASP A 238 18.00 8.69 -6.13
C ASP A 238 17.39 7.85 -7.26
N HIS A 239 16.62 6.82 -6.90
CA HIS A 239 16.21 5.74 -7.79
C HIS A 239 14.71 5.50 -7.79
N VAL A 240 14.20 5.06 -8.92
CA VAL A 240 12.87 4.50 -9.08
C VAL A 240 12.97 3.07 -9.59
N TYR A 241 12.23 2.18 -8.95
CA TYR A 241 12.26 0.75 -9.14
C TYR A 241 10.99 0.26 -9.81
N VAL A 242 11.16 -0.69 -10.72
CA VAL A 242 10.06 -1.38 -11.40
C VAL A 242 10.37 -2.86 -11.57
N ALA A 243 9.32 -3.67 -11.53
CA ALA A 243 9.36 -5.06 -11.94
C ALA A 243 8.44 -5.26 -13.16
N ALA A 244 8.81 -6.17 -14.05
CA ALA A 244 8.04 -6.49 -15.23
C ALA A 244 7.95 -8.01 -15.45
N LEU A 245 7.07 -8.43 -16.36
CA LEU A 245 6.80 -9.83 -16.68
C LEU A 245 7.93 -10.57 -17.42
N ASP A 246 9.06 -9.91 -17.65
CA ASP A 246 10.30 -10.57 -18.05
C ASP A 246 11.15 -11.05 -16.86
N ASN A 247 10.55 -11.06 -15.67
CA ASN A 247 11.17 -11.43 -14.40
C ASN A 247 12.43 -10.60 -14.10
N ILE A 248 12.44 -9.32 -14.47
CA ILE A 248 13.58 -8.44 -14.17
C ILE A 248 13.11 -7.25 -13.32
N VAL A 249 13.82 -7.02 -12.21
CA VAL A 249 13.74 -5.80 -11.42
C VAL A 249 14.76 -4.81 -11.96
N ARG A 250 14.36 -3.55 -12.07
CA ARG A 250 15.19 -2.47 -12.63
C ARG A 250 15.18 -1.29 -11.70
N ALA A 251 16.33 -0.66 -11.55
CA ALA A 251 16.47 0.67 -10.94
C ALA A 251 16.86 1.68 -12.00
N PHE A 252 16.09 2.74 -12.10
CA PHE A 252 16.37 3.88 -12.95
C PHE A 252 16.76 5.07 -12.09
N ASP A 253 17.71 5.86 -12.57
CA ASP A 253 17.99 7.18 -12.04
C ASP A 253 16.75 8.06 -12.17
N ARG A 254 16.32 8.67 -11.07
CA ARG A 254 15.10 9.49 -11.06
C ARG A 254 15.23 10.75 -11.90
N ALA A 255 16.43 11.33 -11.98
CA ALA A 255 16.64 12.60 -12.65
C ALA A 255 16.59 12.47 -14.18
N ASN A 256 17.22 11.43 -14.73
CA ASN A 256 17.45 11.29 -16.16
C ASN A 256 16.98 9.96 -16.79
N GLY A 257 16.47 9.01 -16.00
CA GLY A 257 15.97 7.73 -16.50
C GLY A 257 17.06 6.74 -16.91
N ALA A 258 18.33 6.97 -16.58
CA ALA A 258 19.40 6.03 -16.84
C ALA A 258 19.22 4.76 -16.00
N LEU A 259 19.27 3.59 -16.64
CA LEU A 259 19.27 2.31 -15.93
C LEU A 259 20.55 2.19 -15.09
N ARG A 260 20.40 2.12 -13.76
CA ARG A 260 21.51 1.99 -12.80
C ARG A 260 21.90 0.53 -12.59
N TRP A 261 20.89 -0.31 -12.37
CA TRP A 261 21.08 -1.75 -12.27
C TRP A 261 19.81 -2.49 -12.69
N LYS A 262 19.98 -3.77 -13.02
CA LYS A 262 18.88 -4.70 -13.23
C LYS A 262 19.26 -6.08 -12.71
N VAL A 263 18.28 -6.81 -12.19
CA VAL A 263 18.46 -8.14 -11.61
C VAL A 263 17.38 -9.06 -12.13
N ALA A 264 17.78 -10.26 -12.57
CA ALA A 264 16.84 -11.31 -12.93
C ALA A 264 16.31 -11.99 -11.66
N LEU A 265 15.00 -12.14 -11.59
CA LEU A 265 14.29 -12.88 -10.57
C LEU A 265 14.17 -14.34 -10.98
N PRO A 266 14.34 -15.29 -10.05
CA PRO A 266 14.19 -16.71 -10.37
C PRO A 266 12.73 -17.08 -10.65
N GLU A 267 11.76 -16.40 -10.01
CA GLU A 267 10.33 -16.57 -10.27
C GLU A 267 9.66 -15.26 -10.68
N ARG A 268 8.42 -15.36 -11.15
CA ARG A 268 7.63 -14.21 -11.62
C ARG A 268 7.32 -13.25 -10.46
N PRO A 269 7.51 -11.92 -10.64
CA PRO A 269 7.05 -10.93 -9.67
C PRO A 269 5.52 -10.96 -9.57
N ALA A 270 5.02 -10.95 -8.34
CA ALA A 270 3.58 -11.00 -8.03
C ALA A 270 2.97 -9.60 -7.90
N SER A 271 3.80 -8.60 -7.60
CA SER A 271 3.42 -7.19 -7.48
C SER A 271 4.63 -6.30 -7.76
N GLY A 272 4.46 -4.99 -7.59
CA GLY A 272 5.54 -4.01 -7.76
C GLY A 272 6.58 -4.09 -6.64
N PRO A 273 7.78 -3.55 -6.87
CA PRO A 273 8.80 -3.45 -5.82
C PRO A 273 8.31 -2.56 -4.68
N ILE A 274 8.76 -2.86 -3.46
CA ILE A 274 8.49 -2.07 -2.27
C ILE A 274 9.83 -1.65 -1.65
N VAL A 275 9.99 -0.37 -1.34
CA VAL A 275 11.23 0.19 -0.77
C VAL A 275 11.04 0.40 0.72
N ALA A 276 12.01 -0.05 1.52
CA ALA A 276 12.14 0.30 2.93
C ALA A 276 13.62 0.50 3.28
N GLY A 277 13.96 1.68 3.77
CA GLY A 277 15.35 2.11 3.99
C GLY A 277 16.25 1.87 2.76
N THR A 278 17.27 1.04 2.91
CA THR A 278 18.24 0.72 1.84
C THR A 278 17.93 -0.55 1.05
N THR A 279 16.73 -1.09 1.21
CA THR A 279 16.32 -2.40 0.68
C THR A 279 15.08 -2.29 -0.21
N VAL A 280 15.15 -2.97 -1.36
CA VAL A 280 14.04 -3.15 -2.30
C VAL A 280 13.53 -4.58 -2.16
N PHE A 281 12.31 -4.72 -1.66
CA PHE A 281 11.57 -5.97 -1.58
C PHE A 281 10.79 -6.22 -2.86
N VAL A 282 10.81 -7.46 -3.35
CA VAL A 282 10.06 -7.84 -4.56
C VAL A 282 9.26 -9.11 -4.26
N PRO A 283 7.94 -8.96 -4.02
CA PRO A 283 7.06 -10.09 -3.85
C PRO A 283 6.94 -10.88 -5.15
N ALA A 284 6.91 -12.20 -5.02
CA ALA A 284 6.90 -13.09 -6.17
C ALA A 284 6.06 -14.33 -5.93
N VAL A 285 5.87 -15.07 -7.02
CA VAL A 285 5.18 -16.34 -7.02
C VAL A 285 6.09 -17.44 -6.46
N ALA A 286 6.62 -17.22 -5.26
CA ALA A 286 7.60 -18.06 -4.58
C ALA A 286 7.32 -18.12 -3.06
N ALA A 287 7.99 -19.03 -2.36
CA ALA A 287 7.98 -19.10 -0.89
C ALA A 287 9.01 -18.15 -0.24
N GLU A 288 9.37 -17.07 -0.94
CA GLU A 288 10.32 -16.06 -0.47
C GLU A 288 9.95 -14.70 -1.08
N VAL A 289 9.96 -13.63 -0.28
CA VAL A 289 9.99 -12.26 -0.78
C VAL A 289 11.45 -11.84 -0.91
N TRP A 290 11.93 -11.59 -2.12
CA TRP A 290 13.35 -11.27 -2.31
C TRP A 290 13.67 -9.85 -1.93
N ALA A 291 14.91 -9.65 -1.46
CA ALA A 291 15.40 -8.36 -1.05
C ALA A 291 16.72 -8.02 -1.73
N PHE A 292 16.81 -6.80 -2.26
CA PHE A 292 17.97 -6.29 -2.98
C PHE A 292 18.41 -4.96 -2.38
N ASN A 293 19.72 -4.70 -2.39
CA ASN A 293 20.24 -3.39 -2.02
C ASN A 293 19.77 -2.33 -3.01
N ALA A 294 19.14 -1.27 -2.51
CA ALA A 294 18.56 -0.18 -3.30
C ALA A 294 19.56 0.48 -4.26
N ARG A 295 20.82 0.65 -3.83
CA ARG A 295 21.86 1.32 -4.61
C ARG A 295 22.54 0.40 -5.64
N THR A 296 22.77 -0.87 -5.31
CA THR A 296 23.62 -1.76 -6.13
C THR A 296 22.86 -2.88 -6.84
N GLY A 297 21.64 -3.19 -6.41
CA GLY A 297 20.90 -4.38 -6.85
C GLY A 297 21.47 -5.69 -6.29
N ALA A 298 22.49 -5.65 -5.42
CA ALA A 298 23.02 -6.87 -4.82
C ALA A 298 21.96 -7.54 -3.94
N ARG A 299 21.77 -8.86 -4.09
CA ARG A 299 20.82 -9.62 -3.26
C ARG A 299 21.26 -9.56 -1.79
N GLN A 300 20.37 -9.11 -0.90
CA GLN A 300 20.58 -9.01 0.55
C GLN A 300 19.93 -10.18 1.32
N GLY A 301 19.25 -11.08 0.59
CA GLY A 301 18.54 -12.23 1.14
C GLY A 301 17.08 -12.21 0.71
N GLY A 302 16.19 -12.58 1.62
CA GLY A 302 14.76 -12.48 1.45
C GLY A 302 14.02 -12.79 2.74
N VAL A 303 12.72 -12.53 2.73
CA VAL A 303 11.81 -12.86 3.82
C VAL A 303 11.20 -14.23 3.51
N PRO A 304 11.55 -15.27 4.29
CA PRO A 304 10.94 -16.58 4.09
C PRO A 304 9.47 -16.49 4.44
N VAL A 305 8.62 -16.99 3.55
CA VAL A 305 7.19 -17.18 3.83
C VAL A 305 6.93 -18.69 3.92
N PRO A 306 6.09 -19.15 4.87
CA PRO A 306 5.90 -20.58 5.11
C PRO A 306 5.49 -21.38 3.86
N GLU A 307 4.71 -20.74 3.01
CA GLU A 307 4.30 -21.25 1.70
C GLU A 307 4.22 -20.10 0.71
N ARG A 308 3.81 -20.41 -0.53
CA ARG A 308 3.51 -19.40 -1.55
C ARG A 308 2.46 -18.41 -1.06
N LEU A 309 2.74 -17.12 -1.26
CA LEU A 309 1.82 -16.02 -0.98
C LEU A 309 0.50 -16.18 -1.75
N ALA A 310 -0.61 -16.01 -1.03
CA ALA A 310 -1.96 -16.03 -1.58
C ALA A 310 -2.32 -14.71 -2.27
N VAL A 311 -1.85 -13.60 -1.71
CA VAL A 311 -1.96 -12.23 -2.19
C VAL A 311 -0.63 -11.52 -1.95
N PRO A 312 -0.32 -10.42 -2.66
CA PRO A 312 0.86 -9.61 -2.33
C PRO A 312 0.88 -9.24 -0.84
N PRO A 313 2.06 -9.22 -0.22
CA PRO A 313 2.19 -8.89 1.19
C PRO A 313 2.04 -7.38 1.37
N GLU A 314 1.52 -6.98 2.52
CA GLU A 314 1.61 -5.59 2.96
C GLU A 314 2.96 -5.41 3.66
N LEU A 315 3.76 -4.45 3.24
CA LEU A 315 5.00 -4.06 3.92
C LEU A 315 4.80 -2.66 4.49
N VAL A 316 5.03 -2.51 5.79
CA VAL A 316 4.77 -1.27 6.51
C VAL A 316 5.99 -0.89 7.31
N GLU A 317 6.46 0.33 7.11
CA GLU A 317 7.51 0.95 7.91
C GLU A 317 6.88 2.00 8.82
N ARG A 318 7.10 1.89 10.13
CA ARG A 318 6.69 2.92 11.08
C ARG A 318 7.82 3.29 12.03
N ALA A 319 7.86 4.56 12.41
CA ALA A 319 8.89 5.07 13.32
C ALA A 319 8.82 4.45 14.73
N ASP A 320 7.65 3.97 15.16
CA ASP A 320 7.44 3.43 16.51
C ASP A 320 7.72 1.92 16.64
N VAL A 321 7.56 1.16 15.55
CA VAL A 321 7.66 -0.32 15.56
C VAL A 321 8.58 -0.90 14.47
N GLY A 322 9.27 -0.04 13.71
CA GLY A 322 10.17 -0.46 12.64
C GLY A 322 9.46 -1.02 11.41
N LEU A 323 10.17 -1.84 10.64
CA LEU A 323 9.66 -2.51 9.45
C LEU A 323 9.03 -3.86 9.79
N PHE A 324 7.80 -4.06 9.33
CA PHE A 324 7.12 -5.36 9.41
C PHE A 324 6.29 -5.63 8.14
N ALA A 325 5.97 -6.90 7.92
CA ALA A 325 5.21 -7.36 6.76
C ALA A 325 4.09 -8.33 7.18
N PHE A 326 2.96 -8.24 6.49
CA PHE A 326 1.89 -9.23 6.57
C PHE A 326 1.90 -10.15 5.36
N ALA A 327 2.00 -11.45 5.61
CA ALA A 327 1.90 -12.48 4.59
C ALA A 327 0.69 -13.36 4.85
N ILE A 328 -0.08 -13.64 3.79
CA ILE A 328 -1.17 -14.61 3.83
C ILE A 328 -0.81 -15.82 2.96
N THR A 329 -0.86 -17.02 3.55
CA THR A 329 -0.53 -18.31 2.90
C THR A 329 -1.68 -19.31 3.07
N GLY A 330 -1.65 -20.49 2.42
CA GLY A 330 -2.65 -21.55 2.65
C GLY A 330 -3.38 -22.12 1.43
N GLY A 331 -2.94 -21.81 0.22
CA GLY A 331 -3.65 -22.17 -1.01
C GLY A 331 -3.62 -23.65 -1.40
N LEU A 332 -2.68 -24.46 -0.89
CA LEU A 332 -2.54 -25.87 -1.28
C LEU A 332 -3.36 -26.83 -0.40
N THR A 333 -3.52 -26.50 0.88
CA THR A 333 -4.23 -27.32 1.88
C THR A 333 -5.57 -26.72 2.30
N ASN A 334 -5.94 -25.54 1.77
CA ASN A 334 -7.03 -24.69 2.26
C ASN A 334 -6.88 -24.29 3.74
N GLU A 335 -5.67 -24.39 4.31
CA GLU A 335 -5.34 -23.92 5.66
C GLU A 335 -4.73 -22.52 5.57
N TRP A 336 -5.59 -21.50 5.66
CA TRP A 336 -5.16 -20.12 5.48
C TRP A 336 -4.49 -19.59 6.74
N LYS A 337 -3.32 -18.96 6.59
CA LYS A 337 -2.59 -18.35 7.70
C LYS A 337 -2.27 -16.90 7.42
N LEU A 338 -2.50 -16.05 8.42
CA LEU A 338 -1.97 -14.70 8.48
C LEU A 338 -0.72 -14.71 9.35
N THR A 339 0.38 -14.20 8.82
CA THR A 339 1.66 -14.15 9.54
C THR A 339 2.19 -12.72 9.55
N LEU A 340 2.51 -12.22 10.76
CA LEU A 340 3.29 -11.00 10.93
C LEU A 340 4.78 -11.36 10.94
N LEU A 341 5.54 -10.75 10.02
CA LEU A 341 6.99 -10.85 9.93
C LEU A 341 7.59 -9.52 10.36
N ALA A 342 8.61 -9.52 11.21
CA ALA A 342 9.29 -8.29 11.62
C ALA A 342 10.80 -8.51 11.72
N THR A 343 11.57 -7.42 11.76
CA THR A 343 13.02 -7.51 11.93
C THR A 343 13.38 -8.23 13.23
N THR A 344 14.37 -9.12 13.16
CA THR A 344 14.91 -9.78 14.36
C THR A 344 15.83 -8.80 15.08
N GLY A 345 15.27 -7.99 15.98
CA GLY A 345 16.02 -6.96 16.71
C GLY A 345 15.12 -6.07 17.56
N ASP A 346 13.87 -5.84 17.14
CA ASP A 346 12.94 -5.07 17.96
C ASP A 346 12.55 -5.86 19.23
N PRO A 347 12.65 -5.26 20.43
CA PRO A 347 12.15 -5.89 21.64
C PRO A 347 10.65 -6.22 21.46
N PRO A 348 10.14 -7.27 22.11
CA PRO A 348 8.70 -7.54 22.06
C PRO A 348 7.95 -6.29 22.50
N VAL A 349 6.83 -5.98 21.83
CA VAL A 349 5.87 -4.98 22.31
C VAL A 349 5.32 -5.51 23.63
N VAL A 350 5.95 -5.13 24.73
CA VAL A 350 5.46 -5.42 26.08
C VAL A 350 4.35 -4.41 26.33
N PRO A 351 3.08 -4.84 26.52
CA PRO A 351 2.05 -3.95 27.01
C PRO A 351 2.57 -3.31 28.28
N LEU A 352 2.44 -1.98 28.43
CA LEU A 352 2.77 -1.29 29.69
C LEU A 352 1.97 -1.94 30.82
N SER A 353 2.55 -2.92 31.49
CA SER A 353 2.11 -3.34 32.81
C SER A 353 2.44 -2.17 33.75
N ALA A 354 1.50 -1.86 34.64
CA ALA A 354 1.75 -0.86 35.67
C ALA A 354 3.09 -1.16 36.34
N LEU A 355 3.95 -0.14 36.47
CA LEU A 355 5.25 -0.26 37.09
C LEU A 355 5.12 -1.03 38.42
N PRO A 356 5.98 -2.02 38.70
CA PRO A 356 6.00 -2.66 40.01
C PRO A 356 6.15 -1.60 41.10
N GLY A 357 5.11 -1.39 41.90
CA GLY A 357 5.09 -0.41 43.00
C GLY A 357 4.22 0.84 42.80
N THR A 358 3.56 1.04 41.66
CA THR A 358 2.55 2.11 41.54
C THR A 358 1.18 1.60 41.96
N VAL A 359 0.80 1.87 43.22
CA VAL A 359 -0.60 1.81 43.67
C VAL A 359 -1.31 3.03 43.08
N LEU A 360 -2.27 2.81 42.18
CA LEU A 360 -3.16 3.87 41.73
C LEU A 360 -3.99 4.35 42.94
N PRO A 361 -4.07 5.66 43.22
CA PRO A 361 -4.92 6.17 44.29
C PRO A 361 -6.39 5.85 43.97
N PRO A 362 -7.22 5.52 44.97
CA PRO A 362 -8.63 5.27 44.75
C PRO A 362 -9.29 6.55 44.20
N GLU A 363 -10.04 6.38 43.12
CA GLU A 363 -10.80 7.43 42.46
C GLU A 363 -11.68 8.19 43.46
N ARG A 364 -11.64 9.53 43.39
CA ARG A 364 -12.57 10.42 44.07
C ARG A 364 -13.29 11.28 43.05
#